data_AF-A0A9P6NTC1-F1
#
_entry.id   AF-A0A9P6NTC1-F1
#
_cell.length_a   1.000
_cell.length_b   1.000
_cell.length_c   1.000
_cell.angle_alpha   90.00
_cell.angle_beta   90.00
_cell.angle_gamma   90.00
#
_symmetry.space_group_name_H-M   'P 1'
#
loop_
_entity.id
_entity.type
_entity.pdbx_description
1 polymer ?
#
loop_
_entity_poly.entity_id
_entity_poly.type
_entity_poly.pdbx_seq_one_letter_code
_entity_poly.pdbx_strand_id
1 'polypeptide(L)'
;LWAEIALATVFTLNKSPHAFLDHELPVARWNSLVPGGGMHESDAYFLQTLGFSAVFLAPRHIGKLSMKVRDGVLVGYESGAKAYCIWDIESHEIVVTCAVNLNEALFPFS
;
A
#
# COMPACT_ATOMS: atom_id res chain seq x y z
N LEU A 1 -13.32 -4.57 3.53
CA LEU A 1 -12.04 -5.02 4.13
C LEU A 1 -11.52 -6.34 3.54
N TRP A 2 -12.29 -7.44 3.52
CA TRP A 2 -11.81 -8.70 2.92
C TRP A 2 -11.32 -8.58 1.47
N ALA A 3 -12.01 -7.79 0.64
CA ALA A 3 -11.59 -7.52 -0.73
C ALA A 3 -10.22 -6.81 -0.78
N GLU A 4 -10.00 -5.78 0.04
CA GLU A 4 -8.72 -5.06 0.14
C GLU A 4 -7.58 -5.99 0.57
N ILE A 5 -7.82 -6.84 1.56
CA ILE A 5 -6.84 -7.82 2.03
C ILE A 5 -6.48 -8.80 0.91
N ALA A 6 -7.47 -9.28 0.15
CA ALA A 6 -7.24 -10.18 -0.97
C ALA A 6 -6.42 -9.49 -2.08
N LEU A 7 -6.78 -8.26 -2.44
CA LEU A 7 -6.05 -7.46 -3.43
C LEU A 7 -4.62 -7.17 -2.98
N ALA A 8 -4.43 -6.76 -1.74
CA ALA A 8 -3.14 -6.47 -1.16
C ALA A 8 -2.25 -7.72 -1.09
N THR A 9 -2.84 -8.88 -0.77
CA THR A 9 -2.13 -10.17 -0.78
C THR A 9 -1.62 -10.50 -2.18
N VAL A 10 -2.48 -10.40 -3.20
CA VAL A 10 -2.10 -10.61 -4.61
C VAL A 10 -1.03 -9.60 -5.04
N PHE A 11 -1.18 -8.33 -4.65
CA PHE A 11 -0.22 -7.27 -4.94
C PHE A 11 1.16 -7.59 -4.35
N THR A 12 1.23 -7.97 -3.08
CA THR A 12 2.47 -8.33 -2.39
C THR A 12 3.09 -9.56 -3.02
N LEU A 13 2.33 -10.63 -3.28
CA LEU A 13 2.86 -11.85 -3.90
C LEU A 13 3.47 -11.56 -5.28
N ASN A 14 2.81 -10.75 -6.10
CA ASN A 14 3.31 -10.40 -7.43
C ASN A 14 4.58 -9.54 -7.40
N LYS A 15 4.81 -8.81 -6.29
CA LYS A 15 5.98 -7.96 -6.06
C LYS A 15 6.99 -8.56 -5.07
N SER A 16 6.85 -9.83 -4.73
CA SER A 16 7.80 -10.54 -3.87
C SER A 16 8.61 -11.54 -4.69
N PRO A 17 9.91 -11.74 -4.38
CA PRO A 17 10.73 -12.77 -5.01
C PRO A 17 10.11 -14.16 -4.86
N HIS A 18 10.06 -14.94 -5.94
CA HIS A 18 9.47 -16.27 -5.91
C HIS A 18 10.49 -17.34 -6.33
N ALA A 19 10.71 -18.35 -5.47
CA ALA A 19 11.76 -19.37 -5.69
C ALA A 19 11.57 -20.16 -7.01
N PHE A 20 10.33 -20.47 -7.39
CA PHE A 20 10.03 -21.14 -8.66
C PHE A 20 10.42 -20.31 -9.90
N LEU A 21 10.54 -18.99 -9.74
CA LEU A 21 10.93 -18.06 -10.81
C LEU A 21 12.39 -17.62 -10.68
N ASP A 22 13.25 -18.45 -10.10
CA ASP A 22 14.67 -18.11 -9.86
C ASP A 22 14.85 -16.81 -9.06
N HIS A 23 13.97 -16.62 -8.06
CA HIS A 23 13.91 -15.42 -7.23
C HIS A 23 13.58 -14.12 -7.99
N GLU A 24 13.11 -14.20 -9.23
CA GLU A 24 12.53 -13.06 -9.93
C GLU A 24 11.16 -12.67 -9.37
N LEU A 25 10.80 -11.40 -9.59
CA LEU A 25 9.47 -10.86 -9.27
C LEU A 25 8.47 -11.30 -10.35
N PRO A 26 7.34 -11.95 -10.00
CA PRO A 26 6.33 -12.37 -10.98
C PRO A 26 5.90 -11.25 -11.93
N VAL A 27 5.68 -10.05 -11.40
CA VAL A 27 5.27 -8.88 -12.20
C VAL A 27 6.38 -8.37 -13.12
N ALA A 28 7.65 -8.46 -12.73
CA ALA A 28 8.76 -8.02 -13.58
C ALA A 28 8.92 -8.98 -14.76
N ARG A 29 8.79 -10.28 -14.51
CA ARG A 29 8.78 -11.31 -15.55
C ARG A 29 7.58 -11.18 -16.48
N TRP A 30 6.41 -10.80 -15.96
CA TRP A 30 5.26 -10.50 -16.81
C TRP A 30 5.51 -9.26 -17.69
N ASN A 31 6.03 -8.19 -17.10
CA ASN A 31 6.26 -6.93 -17.79
C ASN A 31 7.40 -7.02 -18.82
N SER A 32 8.42 -7.87 -18.61
CA SER A 32 9.47 -8.10 -19.61
C SER A 32 8.95 -8.82 -20.86
N LEU A 33 7.82 -9.53 -20.77
CA LEU A 33 7.11 -10.09 -21.92
C LEU A 33 6.26 -9.04 -22.65
N VAL A 34 6.04 -7.87 -22.06
CA VAL A 34 5.27 -6.76 -22.63
C VAL A 34 6.23 -5.68 -23.16
N PRO A 35 6.21 -5.35 -24.46
CA PRO A 35 7.08 -4.31 -25.00
C PRO A 35 6.85 -2.96 -24.29
N GLY A 36 7.90 -2.43 -23.65
CA GLY A 36 7.85 -1.17 -22.87
C GLY A 36 7.52 -1.33 -21.38
N GLY A 37 7.29 -2.56 -20.89
CA GLY A 37 7.05 -2.87 -19.48
C GLY A 37 8.34 -2.98 -18.67
N GLY A 38 8.96 -1.85 -18.34
CA GLY A 38 10.08 -1.83 -17.39
C GLY A 38 9.56 -1.61 -15.96
N MET A 39 9.51 -2.65 -15.12
CA MET A 39 9.40 -2.46 -13.68
C MET A 39 10.80 -2.37 -13.07
N HIS A 40 11.03 -1.36 -12.23
CA HIS A 40 12.33 -1.17 -11.58
C HIS A 40 12.37 -1.98 -10.27
N GLU A 41 13.53 -2.54 -9.93
CA GLU A 41 13.80 -3.25 -8.67
C GLU A 41 13.41 -2.44 -7.41
N SER A 42 13.30 -1.11 -7.56
CA SER A 42 12.90 -0.16 -6.53
C SER A 42 11.41 -0.15 -6.18
N ASP A 43 10.60 -1.13 -6.54
CA ASP A 43 9.19 -1.17 -6.12
C ASP A 43 8.94 -2.00 -4.84
N ALA A 44 9.97 -2.70 -4.33
CA ALA A 44 9.87 -3.52 -3.14
C ALA A 44 9.88 -2.73 -1.81
N TYR A 45 10.51 -1.54 -1.75
CA TYR A 45 10.59 -0.73 -0.51
C TYR A 45 9.22 -0.26 0.02
N PHE A 46 8.21 -0.32 -0.84
CA PHE A 46 6.85 0.12 -0.57
C PHE A 46 5.99 -0.99 0.05
N LEU A 47 6.48 -2.24 0.07
CA LEU A 47 5.74 -3.36 0.65
C LEU A 47 5.88 -3.35 2.17
N GLN A 48 4.73 -3.49 2.82
CA GLN A 48 4.54 -3.40 4.26
C GLN A 48 3.57 -4.48 4.75
N THR A 49 3.62 -4.79 6.04
CA THR A 49 2.66 -5.75 6.63
C THR A 49 1.32 -5.06 6.85
N LEU A 50 0.24 -5.70 6.39
CA LEU A 50 -1.12 -5.17 6.62
C LEU A 50 -1.46 -5.17 8.11
N GLY A 51 -2.25 -4.19 8.54
CA GLY A 51 -2.65 -4.02 9.94
C GLY A 51 -1.74 -3.11 10.76
N PHE A 52 -0.70 -2.53 10.16
CA PHE A 52 0.12 -1.52 10.82
C PHE A 52 -0.67 -0.25 11.12
N SER A 53 -0.36 0.35 12.27
CA SER A 53 -0.78 1.71 12.62
C SER A 53 -0.31 2.67 11.55
N ALA A 54 -1.22 3.49 11.06
CA ALA A 54 -0.96 4.46 10.02
C ALA A 54 -1.38 5.84 10.52
N VAL A 55 -0.46 6.79 10.44
CA VAL A 55 -0.73 8.21 10.67
C VAL A 55 -0.66 8.89 9.32
N PHE A 56 -1.79 9.40 8.81
CA PHE A 56 -1.88 9.89 7.44
C PHE A 56 -2.48 11.29 7.35
N LEU A 57 -2.18 11.98 6.25
CA LEU A 57 -2.81 13.26 5.94
C LEU A 57 -4.17 13.01 5.27
N ALA A 58 -5.25 13.37 5.97
CA ALA A 58 -6.60 13.20 5.45
C ALA A 58 -6.89 14.16 4.28
N PRO A 59 -7.58 13.70 3.21
CA PRO A 59 -7.97 14.57 2.10
C PRO A 59 -8.91 15.69 2.55
N ARG A 60 -8.76 16.86 1.93
CA ARG A 60 -9.42 18.15 2.27
C ARG A 60 -10.93 18.04 2.48
N HIS A 61 -11.42 18.60 3.59
CA HIS A 61 -12.64 19.42 3.54
C HIS A 61 -12.28 20.87 3.19
N ILE A 62 -13.16 21.54 2.45
CA ILE A 62 -13.00 22.86 1.83
C ILE A 62 -12.47 23.92 2.82
N GLY A 63 -11.17 24.25 2.74
CA GLY A 63 -10.53 25.29 3.56
C GLY A 63 -9.01 25.13 3.59
N LYS A 64 -8.27 26.05 2.95
CA LYS A 64 -6.84 25.91 2.57
C LYS A 64 -5.81 25.74 3.70
N LEU A 65 -6.20 25.69 4.98
CA LEU A 65 -5.25 25.85 6.11
C LEU A 65 -5.37 24.83 7.26
N SER A 66 -6.21 23.79 7.19
CA SER A 66 -6.24 22.74 8.21
C SER A 66 -6.07 21.35 7.61
N MET A 67 -4.84 20.99 7.23
CA MET A 67 -4.50 19.57 7.09
C MET A 67 -4.56 18.96 8.49
N LYS A 68 -5.46 18.00 8.67
CA LYS A 68 -5.50 17.20 9.89
C LYS A 68 -4.80 15.88 9.60
N VAL A 69 -3.85 15.58 10.47
CA VAL A 69 -3.28 14.25 10.58
C VAL A 69 -4.32 13.37 11.26
N ARG A 70 -4.56 12.18 10.72
CA ARG A 70 -5.50 11.20 11.27
C ARG A 70 -4.82 9.86 11.47
N ASP A 71 -5.35 9.12 12.43
CA ASP A 71 -4.97 7.75 12.69
C ASP A 71 -5.81 6.79 11.86
N GLY A 72 -5.19 5.70 11.44
CA GLY A 72 -5.79 4.69 10.60
C GLY A 72 -5.00 3.39 10.64
N VAL A 73 -5.45 2.44 9.82
CA VAL A 73 -4.82 1.13 9.71
C VAL A 73 -4.48 0.87 8.25
N LEU A 74 -3.26 0.42 7.96
CA LEU A 74 -2.89 -0.01 6.62
C LEU A 74 -3.69 -1.26 6.23
N VAL A 75 -4.49 -1.18 5.17
CA VAL A 75 -5.34 -2.29 4.71
C VAL A 75 -5.07 -2.73 3.27
N GLY A 76 -4.28 -1.96 2.51
CA GLY A 76 -3.86 -2.38 1.18
C GLY A 76 -3.03 -1.34 0.42
N TYR A 77 -3.00 -1.49 -0.90
CA TYR A 77 -2.19 -0.71 -1.82
C TYR A 77 -3.02 -0.27 -3.02
N GLU A 78 -2.75 0.93 -3.51
CA GLU A 78 -3.30 1.40 -4.78
C GLU A 78 -2.57 0.72 -5.95
N SER A 79 -3.32 0.25 -6.93
CA SER A 79 -2.79 -0.51 -8.05
C SER A 79 -2.05 0.36 -9.07
N GLY A 80 -2.49 1.60 -9.26
CA GLY A 80 -1.98 2.53 -10.28
C GLY A 80 -0.95 3.54 -9.77
N ALA A 81 -0.68 3.57 -8.46
CA ALA A 81 0.20 4.57 -7.85
C ALA A 81 0.95 3.99 -6.65
N LYS A 82 2.09 4.59 -6.29
CA LYS A 82 2.79 4.31 -5.02
C LYS A 82 2.03 4.97 -3.85
N ALA A 83 0.84 4.47 -3.56
CA ALA A 83 -0.05 4.96 -2.51
C ALA A 83 -0.68 3.79 -1.74
N TYR A 84 -0.96 4.02 -0.47
CA TYR A 84 -1.52 3.03 0.43
C TYR A 84 -3.02 3.23 0.58
N CYS A 85 -3.74 2.13 0.79
CA CYS A 85 -5.14 2.14 1.21
C CYS A 85 -5.15 2.09 2.75
N ILE A 86 -5.63 3.16 3.37
CA ILE A 86 -5.70 3.31 4.82
C ILE A 86 -7.18 3.28 5.24
N TRP A 87 -7.50 2.44 6.22
CA TRP A 87 -8.78 2.49 6.92
C TRP A 87 -8.75 3.63 7.93
N ASP A 88 -9.49 4.71 7.68
CA ASP A 88 -9.62 5.84 8.59
C ASP A 88 -10.54 5.45 9.75
N ILE A 89 -10.02 5.52 10.97
CA ILE A 89 -10.77 5.14 12.18
C ILE A 89 -11.90 6.13 12.47
N GLU A 90 -11.73 7.41 12.12
CA GLU A 90 -12.73 8.44 12.39
C GLU A 90 -13.90 8.37 11.42
N SER A 91 -13.61 8.26 10.12
CA SER A 91 -14.64 8.29 9.07
C SER A 91 -15.20 6.91 8.72
N HIS A 92 -14.53 5.82 9.13
CA HIS A 92 -14.85 4.45 8.74
C HIS A 92 -14.87 4.25 7.21
N GLU A 93 -13.98 4.96 6.52
CA GLU A 93 -13.82 4.89 5.07
C GLU A 93 -12.39 4.48 4.71
N ILE A 94 -12.23 3.94 3.50
CA ILE A 94 -10.90 3.68 2.94
C ILE A 94 -10.43 4.94 2.24
N VAL A 95 -9.26 5.43 2.65
CA VAL A 95 -8.58 6.59 2.06
C VAL A 95 -7.33 6.11 1.35
N VAL A 96 -7.19 6.51 0.08
CA VAL A 96 -5.96 6.29 -0.69
C VAL A 96 -5.04 7.49 -0.54
N THR A 97 -3.80 7.26 -0.08
CA THR A 97 -2.82 8.34 0.13
C THR A 97 -1.38 7.86 0.03
N CYS A 98 -0.49 8.72 -0.48
CA CYS A 98 0.96 8.52 -0.43
C CYS A 98 1.61 9.22 0.77
N ALA A 99 0.88 10.11 1.46
CA ALA A 99 1.37 10.87 2.60
C ALA A 99 0.95 10.19 3.91
N VAL A 100 1.65 9.11 4.23
CA VAL A 100 1.44 8.30 5.42
C VAL A 100 2.76 8.00 6.12
N ASN A 101 2.74 7.99 7.44
CA ASN A 101 3.78 7.45 8.29
C ASN A 101 3.26 6.15 8.93
N LEU A 102 3.93 5.04 8.65
CA LEU A 102 3.56 3.72 9.14
C LEU A 102 4.42 3.38 10.36
N ASN A 103 3.79 2.92 11.43
CA ASN A 103 4.49 2.51 12.65
C ASN A 103 4.40 0.99 12.83
N GLU A 104 5.48 0.31 12.42
CA GLU A 104 5.59 -1.16 12.49
C GLU A 104 5.66 -1.69 13.93
N ALA A 105 6.11 -0.86 14.89
CA ALA A 105 6.23 -1.23 16.30
C ALA A 105 4.86 -1.38 17.00
N LEU A 106 3.80 -0.82 16.41
CA LEU A 106 2.43 -0.88 16.94
C LEU A 106 1.59 -1.90 16.16
N PHE A 107 2.09 -3.14 16.11
CA PHE A 107 1.39 -4.27 15.50
C PHE A 107 1.19 -5.45 16.49
N PRO A 108 -0.01 -6.07 16.53
CA PRO A 108 -1.25 -5.59 15.90
C PRO A 108 -1.72 -4.29 16.57
N PHE A 109 -2.36 -3.40 15.79
CA PHE A 109 -3.01 -2.21 16.34
C PHE A 109 -4.07 -2.68 17.36
N SER A 110 -3.80 -2.47 18.65
CA SER A 110 -4.58 -2.96 19.79
C SER A 110 -5.50 -1.90 20.37
#